data_AF-A0A5R2N6B9-F1
#
_entry.id   AF-A0A5R2N6B9-F1
#
_cell.length_a   1.000
_cell.length_b   1.000
_cell.length_c   1.000
_cell.angle_alpha   90.00
_cell.angle_beta   90.00
_cell.angle_gamma   90.00
#
_symmetry.space_group_name_H-M   'P 1'
#
loop_
_entity.id
_entity.type
_entity.pdbx_description
1 polymer ?
#
loop_
_entity_poly.entity_id
_entity_poly.type
_entity_poly.pdbx_seq_one_letter_code
_entity_poly.pdbx_strand_id
1 'polypeptide(L)'
;ISDIFTGLYSVIAIQAALRHAEQTGEGQHIDMALFDTQISALGNQNLNYLVSGKSPVQMGNAHMNIAPYEVLPVRDGHIILAVGNDGQFGKFCAAVGLDDLPANPDFATNPARVANRVDLRARIIEARKTWDRAQLLAKLEAASVPASPINTIGQMFADPQTIARGMRLDLDDGHGNRLPSVRAPMVMSGTPLTYERPSPRLGEHTDE
;
A
#
# COMPACT_ATOMS: atom_id res chain seq x y z
N ILE A 1 0.61 -11.94 5.26
CA ILE A 1 0.29 -11.50 3.88
C ILE A 1 -0.28 -12.67 3.10
N SER A 2 0.40 -13.83 3.06
CA SER A 2 -0.04 -15.03 2.34
C SER A 2 -1.48 -15.42 2.66
N ASP A 3 -1.85 -15.60 3.94
CA ASP A 3 -3.22 -15.99 4.32
C ASP A 3 -4.31 -15.02 3.81
N ILE A 4 -4.05 -13.71 3.92
CA ILE A 4 -4.99 -12.68 3.46
C ILE A 4 -5.14 -12.73 1.94
N PHE A 5 -4.02 -12.79 1.20
CA PHE A 5 -4.07 -12.88 -0.26
C PHE A 5 -4.75 -14.17 -0.72
N THR A 6 -4.47 -15.29 -0.07
CA THR A 6 -5.16 -16.54 -0.38
C THR A 6 -6.64 -16.43 -0.12
N GLY A 7 -7.06 -15.84 1.01
CA GLY A 7 -8.48 -15.56 1.25
C GLY A 7 -9.13 -14.71 0.15
N LEU A 8 -8.46 -13.64 -0.30
CA LEU A 8 -8.95 -12.80 -1.38
C LEU A 8 -9.01 -13.53 -2.74
N TYR A 9 -7.98 -14.29 -3.10
CA TYR A 9 -7.99 -15.11 -4.32
C TYR A 9 -9.05 -16.21 -4.26
N SER A 10 -9.27 -16.83 -3.10
CA SER A 10 -10.34 -17.80 -2.89
C SER A 10 -11.71 -17.16 -3.11
N VAL A 11 -11.95 -15.95 -2.61
CA VAL A 11 -13.21 -15.22 -2.88
C VAL A 11 -13.40 -14.98 -4.37
N ILE A 12 -12.36 -14.56 -5.09
CA ILE A 12 -12.40 -14.37 -6.56
C ILE A 12 -12.74 -15.69 -7.27
N ALA A 13 -12.08 -16.79 -6.89
CA ALA A 13 -12.31 -18.10 -7.49
C ALA A 13 -13.73 -18.63 -7.21
N ILE A 14 -14.24 -18.45 -5.99
CA ILE A 14 -15.61 -18.82 -5.60
C ILE A 14 -16.62 -18.00 -6.42
N GLN A 15 -16.43 -16.69 -6.56
CA GLN A 15 -17.31 -15.85 -7.38
C GLN A 15 -17.32 -16.28 -8.85
N ALA A 16 -16.16 -16.65 -9.41
CA ALA A 16 -16.07 -17.18 -10.77
C ALA A 16 -16.77 -18.55 -10.90
N ALA A 17 -16.60 -19.44 -9.92
CA ALA A 17 -17.26 -20.74 -9.89
C ALA A 17 -18.78 -20.64 -9.74
N LEU A 18 -19.28 -19.68 -8.93
CA LEU A 18 -20.70 -19.41 -8.82
C LEU A 18 -21.30 -18.96 -10.16
N ARG A 19 -20.62 -18.03 -10.87
CA ARG A 19 -21.05 -17.62 -12.20
C ARG A 19 -21.05 -18.76 -13.23
N HIS A 20 -20.11 -19.70 -13.11
CA HIS A 20 -20.11 -20.92 -13.92
C HIS A 20 -21.32 -21.80 -13.58
N ALA A 21 -21.52 -22.11 -12.30
CA ALA A 21 -22.62 -22.95 -11.83
C ALA A 21 -24.01 -22.37 -12.16
N GLU A 22 -24.18 -21.05 -12.12
CA GLU A 22 -25.42 -20.37 -12.57
C GLU A 22 -25.73 -20.61 -14.05
N GLN A 23 -24.71 -20.80 -14.88
CA GLN A 23 -24.87 -21.02 -16.33
C GLN A 23 -24.98 -22.49 -16.70
N THR A 24 -24.29 -23.37 -15.99
CA THR A 24 -24.14 -24.78 -16.36
C THR A 24 -24.92 -25.74 -15.46
N GLY A 25 -25.26 -25.32 -14.23
CA GLY A 25 -25.78 -26.20 -13.19
C GLY A 25 -24.70 -27.06 -12.51
N GLU A 26 -23.43 -26.89 -12.86
CA GLU A 26 -22.32 -27.71 -12.35
C GLU A 26 -21.42 -26.92 -11.41
N GLY A 27 -21.10 -27.53 -10.27
CA GLY A 27 -20.07 -27.03 -9.35
C GLY A 27 -18.66 -27.46 -9.77
N GLN A 28 -17.65 -26.97 -9.05
CA GLN A 28 -16.26 -27.38 -9.27
C GLN A 28 -15.44 -27.32 -7.98
N HIS A 29 -14.36 -28.10 -7.93
CA HIS A 29 -13.36 -28.04 -6.89
C HIS A 29 -12.40 -26.86 -7.14
N ILE A 30 -12.15 -26.04 -6.11
CA ILE A 30 -11.18 -24.94 -6.16
C ILE A 30 -10.00 -25.32 -5.28
N ASP A 31 -8.86 -25.58 -5.90
CA ASP A 31 -7.61 -25.90 -5.20
C ASP A 31 -6.77 -24.63 -5.02
N MET A 32 -6.65 -24.15 -3.78
CA MET A 32 -5.93 -22.92 -3.44
C MET A 32 -4.73 -23.21 -2.56
N ALA A 33 -3.57 -22.67 -2.94
CA ALA A 33 -2.34 -22.79 -2.16
C ALA A 33 -1.85 -21.42 -1.66
N LEU A 34 -1.46 -21.37 -0.37
CA LEU A 34 -0.77 -20.20 0.20
C LEU A 34 0.49 -19.84 -0.62
N PHE A 35 1.21 -20.87 -1.07
CA PHE A 35 2.45 -20.73 -1.83
C PHE A 35 2.23 -20.03 -3.19
N ASP A 36 1.24 -20.48 -3.97
CA ASP A 36 0.95 -19.93 -5.30
C ASP A 36 0.57 -18.45 -5.23
N THR A 37 -0.26 -18.10 -4.25
CA THR A 37 -0.70 -16.72 -4.06
C THR A 37 0.44 -15.81 -3.61
N GLN A 38 1.38 -16.33 -2.81
CA GLN A 38 2.58 -15.61 -2.43
C GLN A 38 3.50 -15.35 -3.63
N ILE A 39 3.70 -16.35 -4.50
CA ILE A 39 4.47 -16.19 -5.75
C ILE A 39 3.80 -15.15 -6.64
N SER A 40 2.49 -15.23 -6.84
CA SER A 40 1.74 -14.30 -7.68
C SER A 40 1.87 -12.85 -7.19
N ALA A 41 1.82 -12.64 -5.86
CA ALA A 41 1.90 -11.33 -5.23
C ALA A 41 3.28 -10.64 -5.33
N LEU A 42 4.33 -11.33 -5.78
CA LEU A 42 5.68 -10.74 -5.96
C LEU A 42 5.74 -9.72 -7.11
N GLY A 43 4.76 -9.71 -8.02
CA GLY A 43 4.60 -8.67 -9.03
C GLY A 43 5.86 -8.41 -9.86
N ASN A 44 6.37 -7.18 -9.85
CA ASN A 44 7.54 -6.79 -10.64
C ASN A 44 8.83 -7.53 -10.24
N GLN A 45 8.90 -8.09 -9.03
CA GLN A 45 10.05 -8.88 -8.60
C GLN A 45 10.18 -10.18 -9.39
N ASN A 46 9.03 -10.81 -9.73
CA ASN A 46 9.02 -11.96 -10.63
C ASN A 46 9.61 -11.59 -11.98
N LEU A 47 9.15 -10.47 -12.56
CA LEU A 47 9.62 -10.04 -13.88
C LEU A 47 11.12 -9.68 -13.88
N ASN A 48 11.61 -9.04 -12.82
CA ASN A 48 13.03 -8.73 -12.66
C ASN A 48 13.88 -10.01 -12.74
N TYR A 49 13.48 -11.09 -12.07
CA TYR A 49 14.19 -12.38 -12.17
C TYR A 49 13.98 -13.05 -13.53
N LEU A 50 12.74 -13.18 -14.00
CA LEU A 50 12.41 -13.91 -15.24
C LEU A 50 13.07 -13.31 -16.48
N VAL A 51 13.30 -11.99 -16.51
CA VAL A 51 13.98 -11.31 -17.63
C VAL A 51 15.49 -11.32 -17.50
N SER A 52 16.04 -11.21 -16.28
CA SER A 52 17.49 -11.02 -16.08
C SER A 52 18.24 -12.29 -15.67
N GLY A 53 17.54 -13.32 -15.19
CA GLY A 53 18.12 -14.50 -14.54
C GLY A 53 18.76 -14.22 -13.18
N LYS A 54 18.65 -13.01 -12.64
CA LYS A 54 19.28 -12.58 -11.39
C LYS A 54 18.23 -12.34 -10.32
N SER A 55 18.37 -13.03 -9.20
CA SER A 55 17.45 -12.87 -8.08
C SER A 55 17.55 -11.47 -7.47
N PRO A 56 16.42 -10.86 -7.09
CA PRO A 56 16.43 -9.58 -6.40
C PRO A 56 17.06 -9.72 -5.00
N VAL A 57 17.65 -8.64 -4.50
CA VAL A 57 18.21 -8.56 -3.15
C VAL A 57 17.33 -7.70 -2.26
N GLN A 58 17.44 -7.87 -0.94
CA GLN A 58 16.75 -7.01 0.02
C GLN A 58 17.34 -5.59 -0.04
N MET A 59 16.46 -4.60 -0.22
CA MET A 59 16.84 -3.17 -0.39
C MET A 59 16.16 -2.24 0.63
N GLY A 60 15.60 -2.80 1.70
CA GLY A 60 14.77 -2.05 2.64
C GLY A 60 13.54 -1.46 1.94
N ASN A 61 13.28 -0.16 2.17
CA ASN A 61 12.09 0.54 1.65
C ASN A 61 12.27 1.13 0.25
N ALA A 62 13.41 0.93 -0.42
CA ALA A 62 13.67 1.50 -1.73
C ALA A 62 13.02 0.67 -2.84
N HIS A 63 12.38 1.33 -3.81
CA HIS A 63 11.92 0.68 -5.02
C HIS A 63 13.12 0.26 -5.88
N MET A 64 13.05 -0.95 -6.44
CA MET A 64 14.21 -1.49 -7.17
C MET A 64 14.45 -0.77 -8.49
N ASN A 65 13.38 -0.38 -9.20
CA ASN A 65 13.44 0.11 -10.57
C ASN A 65 13.17 1.63 -10.69
N ILE A 66 12.90 2.33 -9.58
CA ILE A 66 12.47 3.74 -9.59
C ILE A 66 13.19 4.48 -8.44
N ALA A 67 13.72 5.67 -8.73
CA ALA A 67 14.36 6.51 -7.72
C ALA A 67 14.05 8.01 -7.95
N PRO A 68 13.89 8.82 -6.88
CA PRO A 68 13.72 8.41 -5.49
C PRO A 68 12.29 7.89 -5.24
N TYR A 69 12.18 6.62 -4.87
CA TYR A 69 10.94 6.02 -4.41
C TYR A 69 11.27 5.18 -3.18
N GLU A 70 11.18 5.79 -2.00
CA GLU A 70 11.63 5.17 -0.76
C GLU A 70 11.13 5.90 0.49
N VAL A 71 11.34 5.27 1.66
CA VAL A 71 11.17 5.93 2.96
C VAL A 71 12.39 6.77 3.29
N LEU A 72 12.12 8.00 3.69
CA LEU A 72 13.13 9.02 3.93
C LEU A 72 12.90 9.70 5.28
N PRO A 73 13.96 9.89 6.09
CA PRO A 73 13.86 10.64 7.34
C PRO A 73 13.62 12.12 7.07
N VAL A 74 12.97 12.77 8.04
CA VAL A 74 12.76 14.21 8.19
C VAL A 74 12.97 14.58 9.67
N ARG A 75 12.87 15.86 10.05
CA ARG A 75 13.23 16.32 11.40
C ARG A 75 12.48 15.60 12.53
N ASP A 76 11.19 15.33 12.32
CA ASP A 76 10.24 14.82 13.31
C ASP A 76 9.69 13.42 12.96
N GLY A 77 10.35 12.68 12.06
CA GLY A 77 9.94 11.31 11.71
C GLY A 77 10.33 10.88 10.30
N HIS A 78 9.37 10.28 9.59
CA HIS A 78 9.59 9.72 8.25
C HIS A 78 8.44 10.05 7.31
N ILE A 79 8.79 10.18 6.03
CA ILE A 79 7.84 10.16 4.91
C ILE A 79 8.21 9.05 3.95
N ILE A 80 7.23 8.55 3.20
CA ILE A 80 7.49 7.85 1.94
C ILE A 80 7.39 8.86 0.80
N LEU A 81 8.41 8.90 -0.05
CA LEU A 81 8.42 9.68 -1.29
C LEU A 81 8.28 8.71 -2.46
N ALA A 82 7.46 9.06 -3.45
CA ALA A 82 7.21 8.25 -4.64
C ALA A 82 7.33 9.10 -5.90
N VAL A 83 8.56 9.43 -6.30
CA VAL A 83 8.85 10.12 -7.56
C VAL A 83 8.94 9.09 -8.68
N GLY A 84 7.89 9.01 -9.51
CA GLY A 84 7.76 7.99 -10.56
C GLY A 84 8.35 8.38 -11.91
N ASN A 85 8.66 9.66 -12.14
CA ASN A 85 9.18 10.14 -13.43
C ASN A 85 10.04 11.40 -13.29
N ASP A 86 10.71 11.79 -14.38
CA ASP A 86 11.67 12.90 -14.40
C ASP A 86 11.00 14.26 -14.17
N GLY A 87 9.75 14.44 -14.62
CA GLY A 87 8.99 15.66 -14.35
C GLY A 87 8.64 15.83 -12.87
N GLN A 88 8.23 14.75 -12.20
CA GLN A 88 8.03 14.73 -10.75
C GLN A 88 9.35 14.94 -10.00
N PHE A 89 10.48 14.43 -10.53
CA PHE A 89 11.80 14.64 -9.94
C PHE A 89 12.19 16.12 -9.97
N GLY A 90 12.00 16.81 -11.10
CA GLY A 90 12.21 18.25 -11.19
C GLY A 90 11.37 19.05 -10.19
N LYS A 91 10.08 18.74 -10.09
CA LYS A 91 9.18 19.39 -9.12
C LYS A 91 9.57 19.13 -7.66
N PHE A 92 9.98 17.90 -7.36
CA PHE A 92 10.49 17.54 -6.04
C PHE A 92 11.75 18.34 -5.70
N CYS A 93 12.71 18.36 -6.61
CA CYS A 93 13.96 19.11 -6.47
C CYS A 93 13.70 20.60 -6.19
N ALA A 94 12.83 21.24 -6.98
CA ALA A 94 12.43 22.62 -6.75
C ALA A 94 11.75 22.84 -5.40
N ALA A 95 10.95 21.87 -4.93
CA ALA A 95 10.30 21.95 -3.63
C ALA A 95 11.29 21.90 -2.45
N VAL A 96 12.44 21.25 -2.60
CA VAL A 96 13.41 21.05 -1.50
C VAL A 96 14.74 21.80 -1.70
N GLY A 97 14.86 22.65 -2.72
CA GLY A 97 16.05 23.45 -2.98
C GLY A 97 17.22 22.65 -3.57
N LEU A 98 16.91 21.67 -4.43
CA LEU A 98 17.86 20.82 -5.15
C LEU A 98 17.75 21.04 -6.67
N ASP A 99 17.56 22.29 -7.10
CA ASP A 99 17.25 22.70 -8.47
C ASP A 99 18.30 22.31 -9.52
N ASP A 100 19.54 22.02 -9.09
CA ASP A 100 20.65 21.60 -9.94
C ASP A 100 20.57 20.12 -10.35
N LEU A 101 19.97 19.26 -9.51
CA LEU A 101 19.98 17.81 -9.74
C LEU A 101 19.26 17.35 -11.01
N PRO A 102 18.11 17.93 -11.43
CA PRO A 102 17.43 17.50 -12.66
C PRO A 102 18.27 17.70 -13.92
N ALA A 103 19.21 18.64 -13.92
CA ALA A 103 20.14 18.89 -15.03
C ALA A 103 21.44 18.08 -14.92
N ASN A 104 21.72 17.48 -13.76
CA ASN A 104 22.91 16.67 -13.55
C ASN A 104 22.77 15.33 -14.30
N PRO A 105 23.72 14.95 -15.19
CA PRO A 105 23.70 13.67 -15.90
C PRO A 105 23.52 12.44 -15.00
N ASP A 106 23.99 12.50 -13.75
CA ASP A 106 23.88 11.41 -12.78
C ASP A 106 22.44 11.22 -12.25
N PHE A 107 21.56 12.23 -12.41
CA PHE A 107 20.18 12.21 -11.87
C PHE A 107 19.08 12.63 -12.85
N ALA A 108 19.44 13.09 -14.06
CA ALA A 108 18.50 13.65 -15.03
C ALA A 108 17.40 12.66 -15.44
N THR A 109 17.72 11.36 -15.50
CA THR A 109 16.79 10.30 -15.89
C THR A 109 16.60 9.27 -14.78
N ASN A 110 15.46 8.59 -14.75
CA ASN A 110 15.22 7.52 -13.77
C ASN A 110 16.32 6.45 -13.75
N PRO A 111 16.81 5.90 -14.89
CA PRO A 111 17.92 4.95 -14.87
C PRO A 111 19.18 5.51 -14.22
N ALA A 112 19.52 6.77 -14.48
CA ALA A 112 20.66 7.44 -13.85
C ALA A 112 20.47 7.55 -12.32
N ARG A 113 19.28 7.96 -11.87
CA ARG A 113 18.92 8.02 -10.44
C ARG A 113 18.97 6.65 -9.76
N VAL A 114 18.53 5.60 -10.45
CA VAL A 114 18.57 4.21 -9.96
C VAL A 114 20.02 3.73 -9.80
N ALA A 115 20.90 4.06 -10.75
CA ALA A 115 22.33 3.74 -10.70
C ALA A 115 23.06 4.52 -9.59
N ASN A 116 22.72 5.79 -9.41
CA ASN A 116 23.36 6.70 -8.46
C ASN A 116 22.55 6.89 -7.16
N ARG A 117 21.69 5.94 -6.80
CA ARG A 117 20.70 6.09 -5.72
C ARG A 117 21.31 6.42 -4.35
N VAL A 118 22.52 5.92 -4.07
CA VAL A 118 23.18 6.14 -2.78
C VAL A 118 23.57 7.62 -2.64
N ASP A 119 24.18 8.21 -3.68
CA ASP A 119 24.52 9.64 -3.68
C ASP A 119 23.26 10.51 -3.70
N LEU A 120 22.28 10.15 -4.55
CA LEU A 120 21.00 10.86 -4.60
C LEU A 120 20.31 10.90 -3.23
N ARG A 121 20.24 9.74 -2.55
CA ARG A 121 19.64 9.64 -1.21
C ARG A 121 20.37 10.52 -0.21
N ALA A 122 21.70 10.56 -0.22
CA ALA A 122 22.49 11.40 0.69
C ALA A 122 22.12 12.89 0.52
N ARG A 123 22.06 13.38 -0.72
CA ARG A 123 21.66 14.77 -1.04
C ARG A 123 20.23 15.08 -0.59
N ILE A 124 19.31 14.13 -0.83
CA ILE A 124 17.90 14.25 -0.44
C ILE A 124 17.70 14.26 1.08
N ILE A 125 18.50 13.48 1.83
CA ILE A 125 18.45 13.48 3.29
C ILE A 125 18.97 14.82 3.83
N GLU A 126 20.10 15.28 3.32
CA GLU A 126 20.71 16.54 3.75
C GLU A 126 19.76 17.73 3.51
N ALA A 127 19.15 17.84 2.32
CA ALA A 127 18.22 18.92 1.99
C ALA A 127 16.95 18.94 2.85
N ARG A 128 16.56 17.78 3.41
CA ARG A 128 15.29 17.63 4.16
C ARG A 128 15.47 17.53 5.68
N LYS A 129 16.70 17.52 6.18
CA LYS A 129 16.99 17.29 7.61
C LYS A 129 16.32 18.28 8.57
N THR A 130 16.05 19.50 8.09
CA THR A 130 15.42 20.58 8.87
C THR A 130 13.91 20.67 8.67
N TRP A 131 13.34 19.89 7.75
CA TRP A 131 11.92 19.96 7.43
C TRP A 131 11.09 19.15 8.41
N ASP A 132 9.98 19.75 8.84
CA ASP A 132 8.91 19.02 9.50
C ASP A 132 8.09 18.22 8.50
N ARG A 133 7.69 17.02 8.91
CA ARG A 133 6.89 16.09 8.11
C ARG A 133 5.66 16.76 7.52
N ALA A 134 4.87 17.46 8.35
CA ALA A 134 3.61 18.08 7.91
C ALA A 134 3.85 19.21 6.90
N GLN A 135 4.85 20.06 7.14
CA GLN A 135 5.19 21.17 6.24
C GLN A 135 5.69 20.67 4.90
N LEU A 136 6.57 19.66 4.90
CA LEU A 136 7.09 19.07 3.69
C LEU A 136 5.97 18.38 2.89
N LEU A 137 5.11 17.59 3.53
CA LEU A 137 4.01 16.91 2.85
C LEU A 137 3.07 17.91 2.17
N ALA A 138 2.67 18.98 2.86
CA ALA A 138 1.84 20.04 2.26
C ALA A 138 2.52 20.70 1.06
N LYS A 139 3.84 20.94 1.14
CA LYS A 139 4.63 21.51 0.04
C LYS A 139 4.71 20.57 -1.16
N LEU A 140 4.92 19.27 -0.93
CA LEU A 140 4.98 18.26 -1.98
C LEU A 140 3.61 18.03 -2.63
N GLU A 141 2.53 18.02 -1.85
CA GLU A 141 1.16 17.95 -2.36
C GLU A 141 0.83 19.13 -3.27
N ALA A 142 1.14 20.36 -2.85
CA ALA A 142 0.97 21.57 -3.67
C ALA A 142 1.78 21.50 -4.99
N ALA A 143 2.92 20.81 -4.98
CA ALA A 143 3.75 20.57 -6.16
C ALA A 143 3.30 19.33 -6.99
N SER A 144 2.24 18.62 -6.60
CA SER A 144 1.81 17.35 -7.20
C SER A 144 2.91 16.28 -7.21
N VAL A 145 3.73 16.25 -6.16
CA VAL A 145 4.75 15.23 -5.92
C VAL A 145 4.19 14.20 -4.93
N PRO A 146 4.03 12.92 -5.32
CA PRO A 146 3.48 11.92 -4.43
C PRO A 146 4.37 11.67 -3.20
N ALA A 147 3.81 11.93 -2.03
CA ALA A 147 4.43 11.63 -0.74
C ALA A 147 3.35 11.35 0.31
N SER A 148 3.70 10.61 1.36
CA SER A 148 2.77 10.30 2.45
C SER A 148 3.51 10.13 3.78
N PRO A 149 2.83 10.36 4.91
CA PRO A 149 3.43 10.11 6.21
C PRO A 149 3.57 8.61 6.48
N ILE A 150 4.59 8.24 7.26
CA ILE A 150 4.60 6.92 7.91
C ILE A 150 3.80 7.03 9.21
N ASN A 151 2.59 6.47 9.19
CA ASN A 151 1.67 6.51 10.33
C ASN A 151 1.81 5.27 11.21
N THR A 152 1.68 5.47 12.52
CA THR A 152 1.33 4.39 13.46
C THR A 152 -0.12 3.95 13.25
N ILE A 153 -0.51 2.79 13.77
CA ILE A 153 -1.91 2.31 13.71
C ILE A 153 -2.87 3.32 14.36
N GLY A 154 -2.49 3.92 15.50
CA GLY A 154 -3.29 4.95 16.16
C GLY A 154 -3.48 6.19 15.29
N GLN A 155 -2.41 6.67 14.64
CA GLN A 155 -2.49 7.79 13.69
C GLN A 155 -3.35 7.45 12.46
N MET A 156 -3.27 6.22 11.95
CA MET A 156 -4.11 5.77 10.84
C MET A 156 -5.60 5.80 11.20
N PHE A 157 -5.98 5.33 12.39
CA PHE A 157 -7.39 5.38 12.84
C PHE A 157 -7.87 6.79 13.19
N ALA A 158 -6.96 7.68 13.59
CA ALA A 158 -7.26 9.09 13.82
C ALA A 158 -7.28 9.93 12.53
N ASP A 159 -6.89 9.36 11.39
CA ASP A 159 -6.83 10.07 10.12
C ASP A 159 -8.25 10.48 9.65
N PRO A 160 -8.45 11.74 9.23
CA PRO A 160 -9.76 12.23 8.78
C PRO A 160 -10.36 11.39 7.66
N GLN A 161 -9.54 10.87 6.74
CA GLN A 161 -10.01 10.00 5.66
C GLN A 161 -10.41 8.63 6.18
N THR A 162 -9.68 8.04 7.13
CA THR A 162 -10.08 6.77 7.76
C THR A 162 -11.44 6.89 8.47
N ILE A 163 -11.66 8.01 9.17
CA ILE A 163 -12.93 8.34 9.84
C ILE A 163 -14.04 8.54 8.80
N ALA A 164 -13.81 9.38 7.78
CA ALA A 164 -14.80 9.65 6.73
C ALA A 164 -15.19 8.38 5.94
N ARG A 165 -14.26 7.42 5.83
CA ARG A 165 -14.50 6.12 5.20
C ARG A 165 -15.15 5.11 6.13
N GLY A 166 -15.41 5.45 7.40
CA GLY A 166 -16.09 4.58 8.37
C GLY A 166 -15.38 3.23 8.54
N MET A 167 -14.05 3.23 8.56
CA MET A 167 -13.29 1.97 8.56
C MET A 167 -13.40 1.20 9.88
N ARG A 168 -13.47 1.90 11.01
CA ARG A 168 -13.71 1.30 12.33
C ARG A 168 -15.20 1.07 12.55
N LEU A 169 -15.52 -0.10 13.09
CA LEU A 169 -16.85 -0.47 13.58
C LEU A 169 -16.77 -0.67 15.09
N ASP A 170 -17.88 -0.44 15.79
CA ASP A 170 -18.05 -0.76 17.21
C ASP A 170 -19.40 -1.51 17.38
N LEU A 171 -19.34 -2.83 17.25
CA LEU A 171 -20.49 -3.73 17.15
C LEU A 171 -21.03 -4.10 18.53
N ASP A 172 -22.35 -4.02 18.71
CA ASP A 172 -23.01 -4.39 19.96
C ASP A 172 -23.20 -5.91 20.06
N ASP A 173 -22.78 -6.53 21.15
CA ASP A 173 -22.99 -7.97 21.36
C ASP A 173 -24.34 -8.33 21.98
N GLY A 174 -25.20 -7.34 22.26
CA GLY A 174 -26.48 -7.55 22.92
C GLY A 174 -26.37 -7.86 24.42
N HIS A 175 -25.16 -7.92 24.97
CA HIS A 175 -24.85 -8.18 26.38
C HIS A 175 -24.17 -6.98 27.05
N GLY A 176 -24.29 -5.79 26.44
CA GLY A 176 -23.74 -4.54 26.96
C GLY A 176 -22.28 -4.30 26.60
N ASN A 177 -21.66 -5.12 25.73
CA ASN A 177 -20.31 -4.88 25.22
C ASN A 177 -20.35 -4.26 23.82
N ARG A 178 -19.37 -3.40 23.54
CA ARG A 178 -19.07 -2.88 22.19
C ARG A 178 -17.74 -3.44 21.73
N LEU A 179 -17.77 -4.26 20.69
CA LEU A 179 -16.61 -4.94 20.13
C LEU A 179 -16.07 -4.14 18.93
N PRO A 180 -14.85 -3.61 19.02
CA PRO A 180 -14.24 -2.89 17.91
C PRO A 180 -13.87 -3.86 16.77
N SER A 181 -14.10 -3.44 15.53
CA SER A 181 -13.76 -4.20 14.33
C SER A 181 -13.38 -3.27 13.17
N VAL A 182 -12.91 -3.84 12.07
CA VAL A 182 -12.60 -3.11 10.83
C VAL A 182 -13.47 -3.67 9.71
N ARG A 183 -14.23 -2.80 9.03
CA ARG A 183 -15.04 -3.24 7.90
C ARG A 183 -14.18 -3.66 6.71
N ALA A 184 -14.73 -4.49 5.84
CA ALA A 184 -14.12 -4.78 4.55
C ALA A 184 -14.13 -3.51 3.68
N PRO A 185 -13.12 -3.28 2.82
CA PRO A 185 -12.89 -1.98 2.17
C PRO A 185 -13.84 -1.69 0.99
N MET A 186 -14.76 -2.60 0.68
CA MET A 186 -15.71 -2.44 -0.42
C MET A 186 -16.82 -1.46 -0.03
N VAL A 187 -17.15 -0.54 -0.94
CA VAL A 187 -18.29 0.37 -0.81
C VAL A 187 -19.13 0.19 -2.07
N MET A 188 -20.33 -0.35 -1.90
CA MET A 188 -21.23 -0.73 -2.98
C MET A 188 -22.50 0.12 -2.88
N SER A 189 -22.88 0.78 -3.98
CA SER A 189 -24.02 1.71 -4.00
C SER A 189 -25.38 1.03 -3.98
N GLY A 190 -25.51 -0.15 -4.59
CA GLY A 190 -26.77 -0.91 -4.64
C GLY A 190 -26.92 -1.98 -3.56
N THR A 191 -25.80 -2.50 -3.06
CA THR A 191 -25.76 -3.61 -2.09
C THR A 191 -24.69 -3.34 -1.03
N PRO A 192 -24.85 -2.28 -0.20
CA PRO A 192 -23.86 -1.93 0.80
C PRO A 192 -23.64 -3.07 1.81
N LEU A 193 -22.43 -3.19 2.34
CA LEU A 193 -22.11 -4.17 3.38
C LEU A 193 -22.85 -3.82 4.67
N THR A 194 -23.48 -4.81 5.29
CA THR A 194 -24.16 -4.68 6.58
C THR A 194 -23.40 -5.44 7.67
N TYR A 195 -23.32 -4.83 8.86
CA TYR A 195 -22.64 -5.39 10.04
C TYR A 195 -23.57 -5.24 11.24
N GLU A 196 -24.42 -6.24 11.46
CA GLU A 196 -25.50 -6.17 12.47
C GLU A 196 -25.08 -6.72 13.84
N ARG A 197 -24.14 -7.67 13.85
CA ARG A 197 -23.67 -8.36 15.06
C ARG A 197 -22.17 -8.62 15.01
N PRO A 198 -21.50 -8.76 16.18
CA PRO A 198 -20.12 -9.20 16.25
C PRO A 198 -19.96 -10.68 15.85
N SER A 199 -18.72 -11.18 15.90
CA SER A 199 -18.44 -12.60 15.72
C SER A 199 -19.22 -13.46 16.70
N PRO A 200 -19.70 -14.65 16.27
CA PRO A 200 -20.47 -15.54 17.13
C PRO A 200 -19.66 -16.06 18.32
N ARG A 201 -20.34 -16.32 19.43
CA ARG A 201 -19.78 -17.11 20.54
C ARG A 201 -19.60 -18.56 20.10
N LEU A 202 -18.71 -19.28 20.78
CA LEU A 202 -18.52 -20.70 20.54
C LEU A 202 -19.85 -21.45 20.77
N GLY A 203 -20.36 -22.11 19.72
CA GLY A 203 -21.59 -22.89 19.77
C GLY A 203 -22.89 -22.08 19.68
N GLU A 204 -22.84 -20.78 19.38
CA GLU A 204 -24.03 -19.92 19.38
C GLU A 204 -25.15 -20.39 18.43
N HIS A 205 -24.77 -20.96 17.28
CA HIS A 205 -25.70 -21.40 16.22
C HIS A 205 -25.68 -22.91 16.03
N THR A 206 -25.31 -23.69 17.06
CA THR A 206 -25.23 -25.17 16.92
C THR A 206 -26.60 -25.83 16.80
N ASP A 207 -27.64 -25.27 17.43
CA ASP A 207 -29.00 -25.84 17.47
C ASP A 207 -30.00 -25.14 16.52
N GLU A 208 -29.54 -24.16 15.72
CA GLU A 208 -30.33 -23.51 14.65
C GLU A 208 -30.38 -24.38 13.38
#